data_AF-A0A4Q0S5U0-F1
#
_entry.id   AF-A0A4Q0S5U0-F1
#
_cell.length_a   1.000
_cell.length_b   1.000
_cell.length_c   1.000
_cell.angle_alpha   90.00
_cell.angle_beta   90.00
_cell.angle_gamma   90.00
#
_symmetry.space_group_name_H-M   'P 1'
#
loop_
_entity.id
_entity.type
_entity.pdbx_description
1 polymer ?
#
loop_
_entity_poly.entity_id
_entity_poly.type
_entity_poly.pdbx_seq_one_letter_code
_entity_poly.pdbx_strand_id
1 'polypeptide(L)'
;MQNLEPFIDEGLVVLANQMEFRTDQGVKAVGYAANFLPEVCAVFARAQRAGVLKVTQRNIAHRAGIIAERLQRSDATSLVDEATGYRETREM
;
A
#
# COMPACT_ATOMS: atom_id res chain seq x y z
N MET A 1 3.58 6.47 -16.91
CA MET A 1 3.34 5.25 -16.12
C MET A 1 3.99 4.01 -16.72
N GLN A 2 4.13 3.90 -18.04
CA GLN A 2 4.80 2.78 -18.74
C GLN A 2 6.07 2.19 -18.09
N ASN A 3 6.94 3.02 -17.49
CA ASN A 3 8.18 2.53 -16.88
C ASN A 3 7.99 1.78 -15.53
N LEU A 4 6.79 1.82 -14.95
CA LEU A 4 6.44 1.08 -13.73
C LEU A 4 5.63 -0.19 -14.02
N GLU A 5 4.97 -0.27 -15.17
CA GLU A 5 4.14 -1.42 -15.58
C GLU A 5 4.85 -2.77 -15.42
N PRO A 6 6.15 -2.93 -15.78
CA PRO A 6 6.85 -4.21 -15.61
C PRO A 6 6.99 -4.69 -14.17
N PHE A 7 6.73 -3.84 -13.18
CA PHE A 7 6.83 -4.17 -11.76
C PHE A 7 5.46 -4.32 -11.09
N ILE A 8 4.37 -4.13 -11.83
CA ILE A 8 3.01 -4.31 -11.32
C ILE A 8 2.54 -5.71 -11.74
N ASP A 9 2.28 -6.57 -10.77
CA ASP A 9 1.68 -7.88 -11.00
C ASP A 9 0.15 -7.85 -10.82
N GLU A 10 -0.51 -8.92 -11.25
CA GLU A 10 -1.97 -9.07 -11.14
C GLU A 10 -2.44 -9.01 -9.68
N GLY A 11 -1.64 -9.48 -8.73
CA GLY A 11 -1.95 -9.41 -7.30
C GLY A 11 -2.12 -7.96 -6.85
N LEU A 12 -1.18 -7.09 -7.20
CA LEU A 12 -1.29 -5.66 -6.89
C LEU A 12 -2.51 -5.00 -7.55
N VAL A 13 -2.87 -5.40 -8.77
CA VAL A 13 -4.09 -4.90 -9.43
C VAL A 13 -5.34 -5.28 -8.62
N VAL A 14 -5.40 -6.51 -8.11
CA VAL A 14 -6.50 -6.96 -7.24
C VAL A 14 -6.54 -6.17 -5.93
N LEU A 15 -5.39 -5.86 -5.33
CA LEU A 15 -5.31 -5.06 -4.09
C LEU A 15 -5.69 -3.59 -4.30
N ALA A 16 -5.57 -3.08 -5.53
CA ALA A 16 -5.97 -1.73 -5.89
C ALA A 16 -7.49 -1.55 -5.99
N ASN A 17 -8.27 -2.63 -5.87
CA ASN A 17 -9.72 -2.55 -5.86
C ASN A 17 -10.21 -1.72 -4.69
N GLN A 18 -10.95 -0.67 -5.02
CA GLN A 18 -11.56 0.23 -4.05
C GLN A 18 -12.72 -0.47 -3.35
N MET A 19 -12.74 -0.38 -2.02
CA MET A 19 -13.86 -0.82 -1.20
C MET A 19 -14.66 0.39 -0.75
N GLU A 20 -15.90 0.49 -1.20
CA GLU A 20 -16.81 1.54 -0.72
C GLU A 20 -17.40 1.15 0.64
N PHE A 21 -17.43 2.10 1.57
CA PHE A 21 -18.07 1.92 2.87
C PHE A 21 -18.68 3.24 3.36
N ARG A 22 -19.41 3.19 4.48
CA ARG A 22 -19.89 4.39 5.18
C ARG A 22 -19.20 4.50 6.52
N THR A 23 -18.77 5.71 6.87
CA THR A 23 -18.26 6.00 8.21
C THR A 23 -19.40 5.98 9.22
N ASP A 24 -19.08 5.99 10.52
CA ASP A 24 -20.08 6.06 11.60
C ASP A 24 -20.96 7.31 11.52
N GLN A 25 -20.48 8.37 10.88
CA GLN A 25 -21.24 9.60 10.60
C GLN A 25 -22.12 9.49 9.34
N GLY A 26 -22.18 8.31 8.70
CA GLY A 26 -22.96 8.06 7.48
C GLY A 26 -22.31 8.55 6.19
N VAL A 27 -21.09 9.09 6.25
CA VAL A 27 -20.38 9.65 5.08
C VAL A 27 -19.82 8.51 4.23
N LYS A 28 -20.02 8.57 2.91
CA LYS A 28 -19.41 7.61 1.98
C LYS A 28 -17.89 7.82 1.97
N ALA A 29 -17.16 6.73 2.11
CA ALA A 29 -15.71 6.68 2.06
C ALA A 29 -15.23 5.51 1.21
N VAL A 30 -13.96 5.55 0.83
CA VAL A 30 -13.30 4.50 0.05
C VAL A 30 -12.07 4.03 0.80
N GLY A 31 -11.91 2.71 0.86
CA GLY A 31 -10.78 2.03 1.45
C GLY A 31 -10.06 1.16 0.43
N TYR A 32 -8.87 0.70 0.82
CA TYR A 32 -8.07 -0.26 0.09
C TYR A 32 -7.66 -1.37 1.06
N ALA A 33 -7.24 -2.52 0.52
CA ALA A 33 -6.64 -3.56 1.34
C ALA A 33 -5.40 -3.02 2.07
N ALA A 34 -5.21 -3.41 3.33
CA ALA A 34 -4.13 -2.87 4.18
C ALA A 34 -2.72 -3.12 3.59
N ASN A 35 -2.55 -4.23 2.88
CA ASN A 35 -1.32 -4.61 2.19
C ASN A 35 -1.08 -3.86 0.86
N PHE A 36 -2.05 -3.08 0.35
CA PHE A 36 -1.89 -2.35 -0.90
C PHE A 36 -0.72 -1.34 -0.86
N LEU A 37 -0.61 -0.56 0.22
CA LEU A 37 0.46 0.43 0.37
C LEU A 37 1.88 -0.19 0.42
N PRO A 38 2.14 -1.26 1.21
CA PRO A 38 3.39 -2.01 1.15
C PRO A 38 3.78 -2.44 -0.27
N GLU A 39 2.84 -2.99 -1.05
CA GLU A 39 3.10 -3.46 -2.40
C GLU A 39 3.45 -2.32 -3.36
N VAL A 40 2.76 -1.17 -3.24
CA VAL A 40 3.13 0.04 -3.99
C VAL A 40 4.56 0.47 -3.65
N CYS A 41 4.96 0.39 -2.38
CA CYS A 41 6.33 0.71 -2.00
C CYS A 41 7.34 -0.28 -2.62
N ALA A 42 7.00 -1.57 -2.68
CA ALA A 42 7.81 -2.60 -3.32
C ALA A 42 7.98 -2.37 -4.83
N VAL A 43 6.95 -1.89 -5.54
CA VAL A 43 7.04 -1.45 -6.95
C VAL A 43 8.10 -0.37 -7.13
N PHE A 44 8.04 0.70 -6.34
CA PHE A 44 9.01 1.79 -6.43
C PHE A 44 10.43 1.33 -6.06
N ALA A 45 10.58 0.43 -5.09
CA ALA A 45 11.88 -0.13 -4.73
C ALA A 45 12.47 -0.97 -5.87
N ARG A 46 11.67 -1.81 -6.54
CA ARG A 46 12.09 -2.58 -7.72
C ARG A 46 12.47 -1.67 -8.88
N ALA A 47 11.64 -0.68 -9.20
CA ALA A 47 11.91 0.28 -10.27
C ALA A 47 13.15 1.16 -10.01
N GLN A 48 13.38 1.56 -8.74
CA GLN A 48 14.60 2.26 -8.32
C GLN A 48 15.84 1.39 -8.56
N ARG A 49 15.81 0.11 -8.13
CA ARG A 49 16.93 -0.83 -8.34
C ARG A 49 17.22 -1.08 -9.83
N ALA A 50 16.19 -1.08 -10.66
CA ALA A 50 16.32 -1.21 -12.11
C ALA A 50 16.79 0.08 -12.81
N GLY A 51 16.89 1.21 -12.09
CA GLY A 51 17.34 2.49 -12.66
C GLY A 51 16.35 3.14 -13.64
N VAL A 52 15.10 2.67 -13.70
CA VAL A 52 14.12 3.11 -14.72
C VAL A 52 13.20 4.24 -14.25
N LEU A 53 13.43 4.79 -13.05
CA LEU A 53 12.61 5.88 -12.52
C LEU A 53 12.85 7.18 -13.26
N LYS A 54 11.74 7.83 -13.65
CA LYS A 54 11.75 9.19 -14.17
C LYS A 54 12.08 10.18 -13.05
N VAL A 55 12.60 11.35 -13.41
CA VAL A 55 12.94 12.43 -12.46
C VAL A 55 11.76 12.74 -11.52
N THR A 56 10.55 12.82 -12.08
CA THR A 56 9.31 13.10 -11.33
C THR A 56 8.92 12.01 -10.34
N GLN A 57 9.39 10.77 -10.52
CA GLN A 57 9.07 9.64 -9.66
C GLN A 57 10.07 9.45 -8.51
N ARG A 58 11.25 10.08 -8.57
CA ARG A 58 12.30 9.90 -7.53
C ARG A 58 11.85 10.36 -6.15
N ASN A 59 11.14 11.48 -6.08
CA ASN A 59 10.58 11.97 -4.82
C ASN A 59 9.54 11.00 -4.23
N ILE A 60 8.76 10.33 -5.08
CA ILE A 60 7.78 9.32 -4.65
C ILE A 60 8.52 8.08 -4.16
N ALA A 61 9.50 7.59 -4.92
CA ALA A 61 10.31 6.43 -4.54
C ALA A 61 11.06 6.64 -3.22
N HIS A 62 11.56 7.85 -2.97
CA HIS A 62 12.19 8.20 -1.70
C HIS A 62 11.21 8.10 -0.52
N ARG A 63 10.00 8.69 -0.65
CA ARG A 63 8.95 8.60 0.38
C ARG A 63 8.48 7.16 0.60
N ALA A 64 8.30 6.42 -0.48
CA ALA A 64 7.97 5.00 -0.43
C ALA A 64 9.05 4.18 0.32
N GLY A 65 10.32 4.52 0.12
CA GLY A 65 11.44 3.92 0.87
C GLY A 65 11.35 4.18 2.37
N ILE A 66 11.04 5.41 2.79
CA ILE A 66 10.85 5.75 4.20
C ILE A 66 9.70 4.94 4.81
N ILE A 67 8.57 4.85 4.11
CA ILE A 67 7.41 4.09 4.57
C ILE A 67 7.76 2.59 4.68
N ALA A 68 8.39 2.03 3.65
CA ALA A 68 8.80 0.63 3.62
C ALA A 68 9.76 0.27 4.76
N GLU A 69 10.71 1.14 5.11
CA GLU A 69 11.63 0.92 6.23
C GLU A 69 10.90 0.84 7.59
N ARG A 70 9.83 1.62 7.75
CA ARG A 70 9.00 1.55 8.96
C ARG A 70 8.15 0.29 9.00
N LEU A 71 7.62 -0.12 7.85
CA LEU A 71 6.80 -1.33 7.71
C LEU A 71 7.61 -2.64 7.81
N GLN A 72 8.93 -2.64 7.60
CA GLN A 72 9.76 -3.84 7.85
C GLN A 72 9.71 -4.32 9.31
N ARG A 73 9.30 -3.47 10.24
CA ARG A 73 9.19 -3.78 11.67
C ARG A 73 7.85 -4.40 12.05
N SER A 74 6.81 -4.24 11.23
CA SER A 74 5.45 -4.71 11.49
C SER A 74 4.65 -4.87 10.20
N ASP A 75 3.88 -5.96 10.06
CA ASP A 75 2.96 -6.10 8.92
C ASP A 75 1.87 -5.02 8.93
N ALA A 76 1.55 -4.43 7.76
CA ALA A 76 0.58 -3.35 7.63
C ALA A 76 -0.81 -3.76 8.15
N THR A 77 -1.21 -5.02 7.91
CA THR A 77 -2.45 -5.57 8.46
C THR A 77 -2.41 -5.58 9.99
N SER A 78 -1.30 -6.03 10.57
CA SER A 78 -1.12 -6.06 12.03
C SER A 78 -1.16 -4.66 12.65
N LEU A 79 -0.60 -3.65 11.97
CA LEU A 79 -0.65 -2.26 12.42
C LEU A 79 -2.07 -1.70 12.41
N VAL A 80 -2.84 -2.01 11.36
CA VAL A 80 -4.25 -1.64 11.28
C VAL A 80 -5.05 -2.33 12.38
N ASP A 81 -4.84 -3.63 12.57
CA ASP A 81 -5.49 -4.43 13.61
C ASP A 81 -5.20 -3.87 15.02
N GLU A 82 -3.96 -3.50 15.32
CA GLU A 82 -3.57 -2.90 16.61
C GLU A 82 -4.22 -1.53 16.82
N ALA A 83 -4.20 -0.67 15.80
CA ALA A 83 -4.75 0.68 15.88
C ALA A 83 -6.28 0.71 16.00
N THR A 84 -6.95 -0.33 15.50
CA THR A 84 -8.43 -0.41 15.45
C THR A 84 -9.02 -1.36 16.48
N GLY A 85 -8.21 -2.25 17.08
CA GLY A 85 -8.70 -3.37 17.87
C GLY A 85 -9.36 -4.46 17.04
N TYR A 86 -9.32 -4.38 15.70
CA TYR A 86 -10.08 -5.27 14.81
C TYR A 86 -9.63 -6.74 14.86
N ARG A 87 -8.43 -7.02 15.40
CA ARG A 87 -7.92 -8.40 15.58
C ARG A 87 -8.95 -9.28 16.31
N GLU A 88 -9.55 -8.76 17.37
CA GLU A 88 -10.49 -9.47 18.23
C GLU A 88 -11.83 -9.77 17.52
N THR A 89 -12.23 -8.89 16.59
CA THR A 89 -13.47 -9.02 15.83
C THR A 89 -13.39 -10.07 14.71
N ARG A 90 -12.18 -10.34 14.17
CA ARG A 90 -11.98 -11.29 13.06
C ARG A 90 -11.83 -12.75 13.52
N GLU A 91 -11.37 -12.97 14.75
CA GLU A 91 -11.13 -14.31 15.31
C GLU A 91 -12.34 -14.89 16.10
N MET A 92 -13.45 -14.14 16.19
CA MET A 92 -14.72 -14.56 16.80
C MET A 92 -15.64 -15.33 15.84
#